data_AF-A0A6I3C7V6-F1
#
_entry.id   AF-A0A6I3C7V6-F1
#
_cell.length_a   1.000
_cell.length_b   1.000
_cell.length_c   1.000
_cell.angle_alpha   90.00
_cell.angle_beta   90.00
_cell.angle_gamma   90.00
#
_symmetry.space_group_name_H-M   'P 1'
#
loop_
_entity.id
_entity.type
_entity.pdbx_description
1 polymer ?
#
loop_
_entity_poly.entity_id
_entity_poly.type
_entity_poly.pdbx_seq_one_letter_code
_entity_poly.pdbx_strand_id
1 'polypeptide(L)'
;MLVMISENVHRDHGCRLQALAPDAAWLRLQDDGTLRLGDDVVEATGLGPDVAFISNDVFYGPVRKCFELLEAWPSLEWVQSAAA
;
A
#
# COMPACT_ATOMS: atom_id res chain seq x y z
N MET A 1 -2.53 -3.36 12.49
CA MET A 1 -3.19 -2.65 11.37
C MET A 1 -2.31 -2.82 10.15
N LEU A 2 -2.87 -3.30 9.05
CA LEU A 2 -2.14 -3.46 7.78
C LEU A 2 -2.49 -2.29 6.87
N VAL A 3 -1.48 -1.54 6.43
CA VAL A 3 -1.65 -0.34 5.61
C VAL A 3 -0.98 -0.55 4.27
N MET A 4 -1.73 -0.41 3.17
CA MET A 4 -1.17 -0.38 1.83
C MET A 4 -0.63 1.02 1.51
N ILE A 5 0.60 1.11 1.02
CA ILE A 5 1.22 2.33 0.49
C ILE A 5 2.03 1.99 -0.77
N SER A 6 2.39 2.98 -1.59
CA SER A 6 3.34 2.74 -2.67
C SER A 6 4.78 2.62 -2.15
N GLU A 7 5.64 1.92 -2.90
CA GLU A 7 7.06 1.79 -2.56
C GLU A 7 7.75 3.16 -2.50
N ASN A 8 7.41 4.11 -3.37
CA ASN A 8 8.03 5.42 -3.36
C ASN A 8 7.71 6.19 -2.07
N VAL A 9 6.47 6.13 -1.60
CA VAL A 9 6.09 6.71 -0.30
C VAL A 9 6.84 6.03 0.84
N HIS A 10 6.93 4.70 0.83
CA HIS A 10 7.68 3.98 1.85
C HIS A 10 9.17 4.34 1.84
N ARG A 11 9.80 4.45 0.67
CA ARG A 11 11.20 4.83 0.55
C ARG A 11 11.45 6.23 1.09
N ASP A 12 10.61 7.19 0.75
CA ASP A 12 10.85 8.60 1.06
C ASP A 12 10.40 8.97 2.49
N HIS A 13 9.43 8.23 3.06
CA HIS A 13 8.78 8.58 4.33
C HIS A 13 8.65 7.42 5.33
N GLY A 14 9.01 6.18 4.98
CA GLY A 14 8.77 4.97 5.77
C GLY A 14 9.36 5.03 7.18
N CYS A 15 10.57 5.58 7.34
CA CYS A 15 11.16 5.75 8.68
C CYS A 15 10.30 6.65 9.59
N ARG A 16 9.74 7.73 9.04
CA ARG A 16 8.86 8.64 9.78
C ARG A 16 7.51 8.00 10.07
N LEU A 17 6.95 7.28 9.11
CA LEU A 17 5.68 6.55 9.27
C LEU A 17 5.81 5.46 10.35
N GLN A 18 6.88 4.67 10.33
CA GLN A 18 7.17 3.67 11.35
C GLN A 18 7.34 4.28 12.75
N ALA A 19 7.95 5.46 12.85
CA ALA A 19 8.09 6.15 14.14
C ALA A 19 6.74 6.64 14.70
N LEU A 20 5.80 7.03 13.83
CA LEU A 20 4.46 7.52 14.22
C LEU A 20 3.48 6.37 14.49
N ALA A 21 3.62 5.25 13.79
CA ALA A 21 2.76 4.08 13.89
C ALA A 21 3.62 2.81 13.96
N PRO A 22 4.25 2.52 15.12
CA PRO A 22 5.20 1.40 15.24
C PRO A 22 4.54 0.02 15.08
N ASP A 23 3.24 -0.08 15.37
CA ASP A 23 2.47 -1.33 15.27
C ASP A 23 1.80 -1.50 13.90
N ALA A 24 2.01 -0.57 12.96
CA ALA A 24 1.52 -0.69 11.60
C ALA A 24 2.44 -1.60 10.79
N ALA A 25 1.82 -2.48 10.00
CA ALA A 25 2.51 -3.27 8.99
C ALA A 25 2.32 -2.59 7.63
N TRP A 26 3.42 -2.36 6.90
CA TRP A 26 3.40 -1.63 5.63
C TRP A 26 3.41 -2.60 4.46
N LEU A 27 2.25 -2.74 3.81
CA LEU A 27 2.11 -3.48 2.56
C LEU A 27 2.47 -2.53 1.40
N ARG A 28 3.60 -2.81 0.74
CA ARG A 28 4.19 -1.90 -0.25
C ARG A 28 3.86 -2.35 -1.65
N LEU A 29 3.10 -1.54 -2.39
CA LEU A 29 2.86 -1.73 -3.82
C LEU A 29 4.08 -1.25 -4.62
N GLN A 30 4.70 -2.19 -5.33
CA GLN A 30 5.86 -1.94 -6.18
C GLN A 30 5.44 -1.46 -7.57
N ASP A 31 6.38 -0.85 -8.32
CA ASP A 31 6.11 -0.30 -9.65
C ASP A 31 5.68 -1.35 -10.69
N ASP A 32 6.06 -2.61 -10.49
CA ASP A 32 5.66 -3.76 -11.33
C ASP A 32 4.30 -4.37 -10.92
N GLY A 33 3.65 -3.81 -9.89
CA GLY A 33 2.37 -4.26 -9.36
C GLY A 33 2.47 -5.41 -8.36
N THR A 34 3.68 -5.85 -7.98
CA THR A 34 3.87 -6.81 -6.89
C THR A 34 3.66 -6.14 -5.52
N LEU A 35 3.37 -6.96 -4.52
CA LEU A 35 3.23 -6.51 -3.14
C LEU A 35 4.42 -7.02 -2.30
N ARG A 36 4.93 -6.16 -1.42
CA ARG A 36 5.96 -6.53 -0.45
C ARG A 36 5.52 -6.25 0.98
N LEU A 37 5.84 -7.18 1.89
CA LEU A 37 5.71 -7.00 3.33
C LEU A 37 7.05 -7.32 3.98
N GLY A 38 7.71 -6.32 4.57
CA GLY A 38 9.13 -6.45 4.87
C GLY A 38 9.92 -6.75 3.59
N ASP A 39 10.83 -7.71 3.63
CA ASP A 39 11.65 -8.07 2.46
C ASP A 39 10.99 -9.09 1.51
N ASP A 40 9.84 -9.63 1.91
CA ASP A 40 9.17 -10.72 1.19
C ASP A 40 8.16 -10.18 0.17
N VAL A 41 8.13 -10.84 -1.00
CA VAL A 41 7.05 -10.66 -1.98
C VAL A 41 5.86 -11.51 -1.55
N VAL A 42 4.68 -10.91 -1.50
CA VAL A 42 3.46 -11.55 -1.01
C VAL A 42 2.35 -11.52 -2.05
N GLU A 43 1.52 -12.55 -2.04
CA GLU A 43 0.30 -12.59 -2.85
C GLU A 43 -0.82 -11.80 -2.16
N ALA A 44 -1.68 -11.15 -2.95
CA ALA A 44 -2.81 -10.39 -2.42
C ALA A 44 -3.88 -11.27 -1.76
N THR A 45 -3.95 -12.54 -2.15
CA THR A 45 -4.96 -13.49 -1.66
C THR A 45 -4.80 -13.73 -0.16
N GLY A 46 -5.85 -13.46 0.60
CA GLY A 46 -5.84 -13.61 2.05
C GLY A 46 -5.22 -12.43 2.81
N LEU A 47 -4.68 -11.42 2.10
CA LEU A 47 -4.37 -10.14 2.71
C LEU A 47 -5.65 -9.31 2.84
N GLY A 48 -5.71 -8.53 3.92
CA GLY A 48 -6.80 -7.61 4.20
C GLY A 48 -6.25 -6.34 4.83
N PRO A 49 -5.70 -5.40 4.03
CA PRO A 49 -5.34 -4.09 4.55
C PRO A 49 -6.59 -3.37 5.05
N ASP A 50 -6.45 -2.70 6.19
CA ASP A 50 -7.50 -1.89 6.80
C ASP A 50 -7.59 -0.53 6.09
N VAL A 51 -6.44 -0.03 5.65
CA VAL A 51 -6.27 1.30 5.04
C VAL A 51 -5.38 1.20 3.80
N ALA A 52 -5.71 1.96 2.76
CA ALA A 52 -4.85 2.20 1.61
C ALA A 52 -4.55 3.70 1.45
N PHE A 53 -3.27 4.06 1.38
CA PHE A 53 -2.83 5.40 1.00
C PHE A 53 -2.27 5.38 -0.43
N ILE A 54 -2.90 6.14 -1.31
CA ILE A 54 -2.58 6.21 -2.73
C ILE A 54 -1.96 7.57 -3.02
N SER A 55 -0.70 7.55 -3.40
CA SER A 55 0.01 8.72 -3.92
C SER A 55 -0.06 8.78 -5.45
N ASN A 56 0.27 9.95 -6.01
CA ASN A 56 0.18 10.19 -7.45
C ASN A 56 1.15 9.35 -8.29
N ASP A 57 2.19 8.81 -7.68
CA ASP A 57 3.16 7.92 -8.32
C ASP A 57 2.51 6.66 -8.91
N VAL A 58 1.42 6.19 -8.30
CA VAL A 58 0.64 5.05 -8.81
C VAL A 58 0.15 5.30 -10.24
N PHE A 59 -0.17 6.55 -10.61
CA PHE A 59 -0.59 6.90 -11.97
C PHE A 59 0.53 6.80 -13.01
N TYR A 60 1.79 6.82 -12.58
CA TYR A 60 2.97 6.65 -13.42
C TYR A 60 3.53 5.22 -13.38
N GLY A 61 2.96 4.36 -12.53
CA GLY A 61 3.35 2.97 -12.37
C GLY A 61 2.14 2.03 -12.42
N PRO A 62 1.85 1.25 -11.36
CA PRO A 62 0.97 0.09 -11.40
C PRO A 62 -0.52 0.48 -11.23
N VAL A 63 -0.99 1.54 -11.90
CA VAL A 63 -2.35 2.12 -11.67
C VAL A 63 -3.47 1.09 -11.77
N ARG A 64 -3.46 0.27 -12.84
CA ARG A 64 -4.48 -0.76 -13.04
C ARG A 64 -4.47 -1.77 -11.88
N LYS A 65 -3.27 -2.26 -11.54
CA LYS A 65 -3.10 -3.26 -10.49
C LYS A 65 -3.51 -2.71 -9.13
N CYS A 66 -3.20 -1.45 -8.84
CA CYS A 66 -3.67 -0.77 -7.65
C CYS A 66 -5.19 -0.85 -7.52
N PHE A 67 -5.94 -0.42 -8.55
CA PHE A 67 -7.40 -0.45 -8.51
C PHE A 67 -7.95 -1.88 -8.38
N GLU A 68 -7.39 -2.85 -9.11
CA GLU A 68 -7.77 -4.28 -8.96
C GLU A 68 -7.62 -4.77 -7.50
N LEU A 69 -6.56 -4.35 -6.80
CA LEU A 69 -6.33 -4.73 -5.41
C LEU A 69 -7.34 -4.08 -4.46
N LEU A 70 -7.59 -2.77 -4.63
CA LEU A 70 -8.55 -2.03 -3.80
C LEU A 70 -9.96 -2.61 -3.94
N GLU A 71 -10.37 -2.98 -5.15
CA GLU A 71 -11.66 -3.62 -5.41
C GLU A 71 -11.76 -5.03 -4.82
N ALA A 72 -10.62 -5.73 -4.72
CA ALA A 72 -10.56 -7.11 -4.26
C ALA A 72 -10.51 -7.27 -2.73
N TRP A 73 -10.21 -6.21 -1.96
CA TRP A 73 -10.05 -6.31 -0.50
C TRP A 73 -11.33 -5.93 0.26
N PRO A 74 -12.08 -6.91 0.79
CA PRO A 74 -13.35 -6.64 1.47
C PRO A 74 -13.17 -5.99 2.85
N SER A 75 -11.98 -6.07 3.44
CA SER A 75 -11.65 -5.46 4.74
C SER A 75 -11.25 -3.99 4.63
N LEU A 76 -11.13 -3.46 3.42
CA LEU A 76 -10.63 -2.11 3.21
C LEU A 76 -11.68 -1.09 3.66
N GLU A 77 -11.46 -0.45 4.80
CA GLU A 77 -12.40 0.49 5.38
C GLU A 77 -12.22 1.90 4.80
N TRP A 78 -11.00 2.25 4.43
CA TRP A 78 -10.66 3.60 3.98
C TRP A 78 -9.56 3.63 2.92
N VAL A 79 -9.80 4.43 1.89
CA VAL A 79 -8.82 4.81 0.88
C VAL A 79 -8.56 6.30 1.01
N GLN A 80 -7.31 6.66 1.28
CA GLN A 80 -6.85 8.04 1.25
C GLN A 80 -6.03 8.28 -0.01
N SER A 81 -6.36 9.34 -0.73
CA SER A 81 -5.60 9.78 -1.90
C SER A 81 -5.05 11.18 -1.68
N ALA A 82 -3.80 11.44 -2.08
CA ALA A 82 -3.25 12.79 -2.07
C ALA A 82 -3.91 13.73 -3.10
N ALA A 83 -4.72 13.19 -4.01
CA ALA A 83 -5.46 13.93 -5.03
C ALA A 83 -6.93 14.21 -4.66
N ALA A 84 -7.40 13.77 -3.47
CA ALA A 84 -8.77 13.91 -3.01
C ALA A 84 -8.94 14.98 -1.94
#